data_AF-A0A930HH10-F1
#
_entry.id   AF-A0A930HH10-F1
#
_cell.length_a   1.000
_cell.length_b   1.000
_cell.length_c   1.000
_cell.angle_alpha   90.00
_cell.angle_beta   90.00
_cell.angle_gamma   90.00
#
_symmetry.space_group_name_H-M   'P 1'
#
loop_
_entity.id
_entity.type
_entity.pdbx_description
1 polymer ?
#
loop_
_entity_poly.entity_id
_entity_poly.type
_entity_poly.pdbx_seq_one_letter_code
_entity_poly.pdbx_strand_id
1 'polypeptide(L)'
;PESITSIGDNIFAYSNKIEQIIIPASVKRIGNSAFRGCSGLKHLLIPTFVTSIGDWAFADCSGLIDCAIPASVTSIGVSAFADCSALTELTIPSSVINLGEQAFLNCSRLTSVVLPSSFTRIERELFLGCYNLKSIVIPPSVVTIRDRAFSDCQSLESVIIPSSVTSIG
;
A
#
# COMPACT_ATOMS: atom_id res chain seq x y z
N PRO A 1 -9.56 2.99 -23.88
CA PRO A 1 -8.81 2.68 -25.12
C PRO A 1 -7.69 1.67 -24.83
N GLU A 2 -7.59 0.61 -25.61
CA GLU A 2 -6.58 -0.45 -25.45
C GLU A 2 -5.13 0.05 -25.68
N SER A 3 -4.97 1.24 -26.27
CA SER A 3 -3.68 1.89 -26.47
C SER A 3 -3.09 2.54 -25.21
N ILE A 4 -3.88 2.73 -24.14
CA ILE A 4 -3.37 3.34 -22.91
C ILE A 4 -2.62 2.28 -22.12
N THR A 5 -1.30 2.41 -22.06
CA THR A 5 -0.41 1.46 -21.36
C THR A 5 0.10 1.99 -20.03
N SER A 6 -0.10 3.27 -19.73
CA SER A 6 0.30 3.88 -18.46
C SER A 6 -0.63 5.02 -18.06
N ILE A 7 -0.74 5.24 -16.76
CA ILE A 7 -1.29 6.48 -16.18
C ILE A 7 -0.09 7.37 -15.85
N GLY A 8 -0.12 8.60 -16.36
CA GLY A 8 0.94 9.58 -16.16
C GLY A 8 1.03 10.07 -14.72
N ASP A 9 2.17 10.64 -14.38
CA ASP A 9 2.41 11.20 -13.05
C ASP A 9 1.50 12.42 -12.81
N ASN A 10 0.99 12.60 -11.58
CA ASN A 10 0.14 13.70 -11.12
C ASN A 10 -1.19 13.94 -11.88
N ILE A 11 -1.58 13.09 -12.84
CA ILE A 11 -2.65 13.41 -13.81
C ILE A 11 -4.04 13.64 -13.19
N PHE A 12 -4.33 13.02 -12.04
CA PHE A 12 -5.55 13.26 -11.24
C PHE A 12 -5.24 13.76 -9.82
N ALA A 13 -4.02 14.23 -9.55
CA ALA A 13 -3.68 14.71 -8.21
C ALA A 13 -4.67 15.80 -7.73
N TYR A 14 -5.11 15.67 -6.48
CA TYR A 14 -6.06 16.52 -5.76
C TYR A 14 -7.43 16.65 -6.42
N SER A 15 -7.81 15.66 -7.26
CA SER A 15 -9.13 15.59 -7.88
C SER A 15 -10.19 15.07 -6.90
N ASN A 16 -10.46 15.84 -5.85
CA ASN A 16 -11.31 15.48 -4.70
C ASN A 16 -12.76 15.09 -5.04
N LYS A 17 -13.23 15.39 -6.24
CA LYS A 17 -14.59 15.06 -6.70
C LYS A 17 -14.70 13.70 -7.41
N ILE A 18 -13.58 13.03 -7.69
CA ILE A 18 -13.60 11.71 -8.32
C ILE A 18 -13.99 10.69 -7.25
N GLU A 19 -15.20 10.13 -7.37
CA GLU A 19 -15.66 9.06 -6.46
C GLU A 19 -15.35 7.65 -6.99
N GLN A 20 -15.22 7.54 -8.30
CA GLN A 20 -14.94 6.29 -9.00
C GLN A 20 -14.05 6.57 -10.21
N ILE A 21 -13.13 5.65 -10.48
CA ILE A 21 -12.35 5.63 -11.71
C ILE A 21 -12.36 4.24 -12.34
N ILE A 22 -12.47 4.21 -13.67
CA ILE A 22 -12.27 3.00 -14.47
C ILE A 22 -10.91 3.14 -15.14
N ILE A 23 -9.93 2.36 -14.66
CA ILE A 23 -8.61 2.28 -15.27
C ILE A 23 -8.68 1.24 -16.41
N PRO A 24 -8.27 1.57 -17.65
CA PRO A 24 -8.27 0.61 -18.75
C PRO A 24 -7.45 -0.64 -18.45
N ALA A 25 -7.93 -1.81 -18.87
CA ALA A 25 -7.26 -3.08 -18.62
C ALA A 25 -5.83 -3.16 -19.18
N SER A 26 -5.53 -2.42 -20.25
CA SER A 26 -4.22 -2.36 -20.89
C SER A 26 -3.13 -1.63 -20.09
N VAL A 27 -3.49 -0.94 -18.99
CA VAL A 27 -2.54 -0.17 -18.19
C VAL A 27 -1.58 -1.10 -17.45
N LYS A 28 -0.28 -0.85 -17.62
CA LYS A 28 0.82 -1.58 -16.98
C LYS A 28 1.45 -0.81 -15.81
N ARG A 29 1.39 0.51 -15.82
CA ARG A 29 2.00 1.37 -14.80
C ARG A 29 1.05 2.46 -14.34
N ILE A 30 0.98 2.65 -13.02
CA ILE A 30 0.39 3.84 -12.40
C ILE A 30 1.52 4.76 -11.98
N GLY A 31 1.51 5.98 -12.51
CA GLY A 31 2.56 6.98 -12.28
C GLY A 31 2.61 7.52 -10.85
N ASN A 32 3.67 8.28 -10.59
CA ASN A 32 3.89 8.92 -9.30
C ASN A 32 2.80 9.96 -9.04
N SER A 33 2.25 9.99 -7.83
CA SER A 33 1.17 10.89 -7.43
C SER A 33 -0.05 10.88 -8.36
N ALA A 34 -0.26 9.83 -9.17
CA ALA A 34 -1.28 9.82 -10.23
C ALA A 34 -2.69 10.16 -9.71
N PHE A 35 -3.02 9.72 -8.50
CA PHE A 35 -4.28 9.93 -7.80
C PHE A 35 -4.09 10.55 -6.41
N ARG A 36 -2.93 11.14 -6.13
CA ARG A 36 -2.65 11.70 -4.81
C ARG A 36 -3.75 12.68 -4.40
N GLY A 37 -4.31 12.57 -3.21
CA GLY A 37 -5.31 13.50 -2.71
C GLY A 37 -6.68 13.35 -3.38
N CYS A 38 -6.98 12.24 -4.04
CA CYS A 38 -8.34 11.95 -4.51
C CYS A 38 -9.24 11.53 -3.33
N SER A 39 -9.49 12.44 -2.39
CA SER A 39 -10.23 12.14 -1.15
C SER A 39 -11.68 11.66 -1.37
N GLY A 40 -12.29 11.96 -2.52
CA GLY A 40 -13.60 11.45 -2.89
C GLY A 40 -13.60 9.98 -3.32
N LEU A 41 -12.45 9.41 -3.70
CA LEU A 41 -12.35 8.07 -4.29
C LEU A 41 -12.61 7.01 -3.23
N LYS A 42 -13.74 6.32 -3.32
CA LYS A 42 -14.15 5.32 -2.32
C LYS A 42 -13.73 3.90 -2.67
N HIS A 43 -13.75 3.59 -3.96
CA HIS A 43 -13.48 2.26 -4.48
C HIS A 43 -12.52 2.34 -5.66
N LEU A 44 -11.48 1.52 -5.62
CA LEU A 44 -10.47 1.45 -6.66
C LEU A 44 -10.28 0.00 -7.11
N LEU A 45 -10.48 -0.24 -8.40
CA LEU A 45 -10.10 -1.49 -9.04
C LEU A 45 -8.83 -1.27 -9.86
N ILE A 46 -7.71 -1.79 -9.36
CA ILE A 46 -6.44 -1.78 -10.10
C ILE A 46 -6.47 -2.92 -11.13
N PRO A 47 -6.27 -2.65 -12.44
CA PRO A 47 -6.33 -3.70 -13.46
C PRO A 47 -5.25 -4.77 -13.32
N THR A 48 -5.58 -5.98 -13.76
CA THR A 48 -4.74 -7.20 -13.64
C THR A 48 -3.46 -7.20 -14.47
N PHE A 49 -3.20 -6.15 -15.26
CA PHE A 49 -1.95 -6.00 -16.01
C PHE A 49 -1.03 -4.92 -15.41
N VAL A 50 -1.47 -4.24 -14.35
CA VAL A 50 -0.62 -3.29 -13.64
C VAL A 50 0.51 -4.04 -12.94
N THR A 51 1.75 -3.71 -13.29
CA THR A 51 2.96 -4.29 -12.71
C THR A 51 3.61 -3.37 -11.69
N SER A 52 3.36 -2.06 -11.77
CA SER A 52 3.96 -1.09 -10.84
C SER A 52 3.01 0.06 -10.48
N ILE A 53 3.06 0.40 -9.19
CA ILE A 53 2.38 1.55 -8.58
C ILE A 53 3.47 2.52 -8.11
N GLY A 54 3.46 3.73 -8.65
CA GLY A 54 4.47 4.75 -8.37
C GLY A 54 4.42 5.32 -6.95
N ASP A 55 5.42 6.15 -6.64
CA ASP A 55 5.50 6.83 -5.36
C ASP A 55 4.31 7.76 -5.19
N TRP A 56 3.74 7.81 -3.98
CA TRP A 56 2.58 8.65 -3.64
C TRP A 56 1.34 8.44 -4.51
N ALA A 57 1.27 7.37 -5.32
CA ALA A 57 0.27 7.21 -6.37
C ALA A 57 -1.19 7.38 -5.87
N PHE A 58 -1.49 6.90 -4.67
CA PHE A 58 -2.77 7.02 -3.99
C PHE A 58 -2.62 7.66 -2.60
N ALA A 59 -1.53 8.37 -2.33
CA ALA A 59 -1.36 9.07 -1.07
C ALA A 59 -2.50 10.06 -0.84
N ASP A 60 -2.91 10.32 0.40
CA ASP A 60 -3.98 11.26 0.75
C ASP A 60 -5.37 10.89 0.17
N CYS A 61 -5.58 9.67 -0.36
CA CYS A 61 -6.90 9.15 -0.77
C CYS A 61 -7.72 8.74 0.46
N SER A 62 -8.03 9.69 1.33
CA SER A 62 -8.65 9.45 2.65
C SER A 62 -10.04 8.82 2.59
N GLY A 63 -10.74 8.89 1.45
CA GLY A 63 -12.03 8.24 1.23
C GLY A 63 -11.94 6.78 0.79
N LEU A 64 -10.75 6.26 0.45
CA LEU A 64 -10.57 4.92 -0.13
C LEU A 64 -10.82 3.85 0.94
N ILE A 65 -11.92 3.11 0.80
CA ILE A 65 -12.37 2.12 1.79
C ILE A 65 -11.74 0.75 1.53
N ASP A 66 -11.59 0.40 0.25
CA ASP A 66 -11.12 -0.90 -0.22
C ASP A 66 -10.27 -0.74 -1.49
N CYS A 67 -9.20 -1.52 -1.56
CA CYS A 67 -8.25 -1.57 -2.66
C CYS A 67 -7.70 -2.99 -2.82
N ALA A 68 -8.08 -3.66 -3.90
CA ALA A 68 -7.50 -4.94 -4.30
C ALA A 68 -6.26 -4.71 -5.16
N ILE A 69 -5.09 -5.05 -4.63
CA ILE A 69 -3.83 -5.04 -5.39
C ILE A 69 -3.76 -6.34 -6.20
N PRO A 70 -3.65 -6.31 -7.54
CA PRO A 70 -3.64 -7.52 -8.35
C PRO A 70 -2.29 -8.25 -8.26
N ALA A 71 -2.32 -9.57 -8.43
CA ALA A 71 -1.13 -10.43 -8.40
C ALA A 71 -0.13 -10.20 -9.55
N SER A 72 -0.41 -9.28 -10.46
CA SER A 72 0.54 -8.79 -11.45
C SER A 72 1.50 -7.73 -10.90
N VAL A 73 1.15 -7.07 -9.78
CA VAL A 73 1.96 -6.01 -9.19
C VAL A 73 3.21 -6.61 -8.57
N THR A 74 4.37 -6.09 -8.99
CA THR A 74 5.68 -6.48 -8.47
C THR A 74 6.35 -5.36 -7.66
N SER A 75 5.86 -4.12 -7.80
CA SER A 75 6.43 -2.95 -7.13
C SER A 75 5.35 -1.96 -6.67
N ILE A 76 5.45 -1.56 -5.40
CA ILE A 76 4.65 -0.51 -4.78
C ILE A 76 5.61 0.55 -4.25
N GLY A 77 5.45 1.80 -4.72
CA GLY A 77 6.35 2.91 -4.41
C GLY A 77 6.28 3.43 -2.98
N VAL A 78 7.16 4.38 -2.69
CA VAL A 78 7.22 5.10 -1.41
C VAL A 78 5.91 5.84 -1.19
N SER A 79 5.34 5.70 0.01
CA SER A 79 4.09 6.36 0.40
C SER A 79 2.91 6.12 -0.55
N ALA A 80 2.93 5.04 -1.34
CA ALA A 80 1.96 4.83 -2.42
C ALA A 80 0.49 4.85 -1.95
N PHE A 81 0.21 4.40 -0.72
CA PHE A 81 -1.11 4.44 -0.09
C PHE A 81 -1.08 5.17 1.27
N ALA A 82 -0.12 6.07 1.47
CA ALA A 82 -0.05 6.88 2.69
C ALA A 82 -1.35 7.68 2.90
N ASP A 83 -1.79 7.82 4.14
CA ASP A 83 -2.97 8.58 4.55
C ASP A 83 -4.30 8.13 3.89
N CYS A 84 -4.35 6.88 3.39
CA CYS A 84 -5.60 6.19 3.03
C CYS A 84 -6.38 5.76 4.29
N SER A 85 -6.77 6.75 5.10
CA SER A 85 -7.32 6.55 6.45
C SER A 85 -8.65 5.79 6.51
N ALA A 86 -9.41 5.73 5.40
CA ALA A 86 -10.61 4.91 5.31
C ALA A 86 -10.35 3.43 5.01
N LEU A 87 -9.13 3.06 4.60
CA LEU A 87 -8.80 1.70 4.16
C LEU A 87 -8.90 0.73 5.34
N THR A 88 -9.73 -0.31 5.20
CA THR A 88 -10.05 -1.24 6.30
C THR A 88 -9.30 -2.57 6.20
N GLU A 89 -9.11 -3.06 4.99
CA GLU A 89 -8.43 -4.30 4.67
C GLU A 89 -7.48 -4.09 3.50
N LEU A 90 -6.38 -4.84 3.51
CA LEU A 90 -5.39 -4.82 2.44
C LEU A 90 -4.71 -6.17 2.35
N THR A 91 -4.76 -6.76 1.16
CA THR A 91 -3.94 -7.93 0.82
C THR A 91 -2.82 -7.49 -0.10
N ILE A 92 -1.57 -7.70 0.32
CA ILE A 92 -0.39 -7.48 -0.52
C ILE A 92 -0.07 -8.81 -1.22
N PRO A 93 -0.17 -8.90 -2.56
CA PRO A 93 0.08 -10.14 -3.28
C PRO A 93 1.52 -10.64 -3.12
N SER A 94 1.69 -11.97 -3.15
CA SER A 94 3.02 -12.60 -3.07
C SER A 94 3.97 -12.22 -4.22
N SER A 95 3.43 -11.68 -5.32
CA SER A 95 4.16 -11.14 -6.46
C SER A 95 4.90 -9.85 -6.16
N VAL A 96 4.51 -9.11 -5.12
CA VAL A 96 5.18 -7.87 -4.74
C VAL A 96 6.57 -8.22 -4.24
N ILE A 97 7.58 -7.65 -4.88
CA ILE A 97 9.01 -7.83 -4.55
C ILE A 97 9.55 -6.56 -3.88
N ASN A 98 9.11 -5.40 -4.38
CA ASN A 98 9.52 -4.10 -3.87
C ASN A 98 8.32 -3.40 -3.22
N LEU A 99 8.48 -3.03 -1.95
CA LEU A 99 7.54 -2.22 -1.20
C LEU A 99 8.29 -1.02 -0.64
N GLY A 100 7.84 0.19 -0.93
CA GLY A 100 8.51 1.42 -0.50
C GLY A 100 8.34 1.73 1.00
N GLU A 101 9.21 2.59 1.52
CA GLU A 101 9.03 3.20 2.84
C GLU A 101 7.67 3.90 2.92
N GLN A 102 7.07 3.92 4.11
CA GLN A 102 5.79 4.61 4.38
C GLN A 102 4.60 4.18 3.50
N ALA A 103 4.68 3.06 2.76
CA ALA A 103 3.68 2.72 1.74
C ALA A 103 2.23 2.65 2.28
N PHE A 104 2.03 2.32 3.56
CA PHE A 104 0.74 2.30 4.25
C PHE A 104 0.73 3.15 5.52
N LEU A 105 1.54 4.21 5.54
CA LEU A 105 1.55 5.22 6.60
C LEU A 105 0.13 5.77 6.85
N ASN A 106 -0.28 5.89 8.11
CA ASN A 106 -1.56 6.47 8.55
C ASN A 106 -2.81 5.84 7.91
N CYS A 107 -2.76 4.57 7.49
CA CYS A 107 -3.95 3.78 7.17
C CYS A 107 -4.71 3.41 8.46
N SER A 108 -5.24 4.42 9.15
CA SER A 108 -5.69 4.34 10.54
C SER A 108 -6.81 3.34 10.81
N ARG A 109 -7.62 3.01 9.81
CA ARG A 109 -8.69 2.01 9.89
C ARG A 109 -8.28 0.60 9.47
N LEU A 110 -7.04 0.40 9.03
CA LEU A 110 -6.53 -0.89 8.59
C LEU A 110 -6.47 -1.84 9.78
N THR A 111 -7.20 -2.95 9.71
CA THR A 111 -7.33 -3.88 10.85
C THR A 111 -6.42 -5.10 10.76
N SER A 112 -6.11 -5.53 9.53
CA SER A 112 -5.25 -6.68 9.25
C SER A 112 -4.47 -6.47 7.96
N VAL A 113 -3.25 -7.01 7.93
CA VAL A 113 -2.40 -7.04 6.73
C VAL A 113 -1.73 -8.40 6.64
N VAL A 114 -1.70 -8.96 5.43
CA VAL A 114 -0.92 -10.15 5.09
C VAL A 114 0.29 -9.71 4.28
N LEU A 115 1.49 -9.93 4.82
CA LEU A 115 2.75 -9.66 4.13
C LEU A 115 3.14 -10.82 3.21
N PRO A 116 3.74 -10.56 2.04
CA PRO A 116 4.30 -11.59 1.17
C PRO A 116 5.36 -12.45 1.86
N SER A 117 5.30 -13.77 1.66
CA SER A 117 6.27 -14.72 2.24
C SER A 117 7.69 -14.60 1.69
N SER A 118 7.90 -13.79 0.65
CA SER A 118 9.19 -13.50 0.01
C SER A 118 9.91 -12.31 0.64
N PHE A 119 9.24 -11.53 1.50
CA PHE A 119 9.81 -10.31 2.05
C PHE A 119 10.96 -10.60 3.01
N THR A 120 12.10 -9.96 2.78
CA THR A 120 13.28 -10.04 3.64
C THR A 120 13.42 -8.83 4.56
N ARG A 121 12.64 -7.77 4.35
CA ARG A 121 12.69 -6.53 5.12
C ARG A 121 11.29 -5.93 5.29
N ILE A 122 11.02 -5.41 6.48
CA ILE A 122 9.90 -4.50 6.75
C ILE A 122 10.46 -3.07 6.74
N GLU A 123 9.95 -2.23 5.85
CA GLU A 123 10.48 -0.90 5.59
C GLU A 123 10.19 0.12 6.69
N ARG A 124 10.93 1.24 6.66
CA ARG A 124 10.77 2.35 7.60
C ARG A 124 9.34 2.86 7.55
N GLU A 125 8.74 3.02 8.74
CA GLU A 125 7.41 3.62 8.91
C GLU A 125 6.29 2.97 8.07
N LEU A 126 6.47 1.70 7.65
CA LEU A 126 5.59 1.03 6.70
C LEU A 126 4.11 1.03 7.11
N PHE A 127 3.84 0.82 8.40
CA PHE A 127 2.51 0.86 9.01
C PHE A 127 2.45 1.86 10.16
N LEU A 128 3.28 2.91 10.15
CA LEU A 128 3.22 3.94 11.19
C LEU A 128 1.81 4.55 11.19
N GLY A 129 1.20 4.72 12.37
CA GLY A 129 -0.14 5.33 12.50
C GLY A 129 -1.31 4.45 12.09
N CYS A 130 -1.09 3.14 11.85
CA CYS A 130 -2.17 2.17 11.66
C CYS A 130 -2.83 1.82 13.00
N TYR A 131 -3.54 2.78 13.61
CA TYR A 131 -4.06 2.69 14.98
C TYR A 131 -4.93 1.45 15.24
N ASN A 132 -5.67 0.97 14.24
CA ASN A 132 -6.57 -0.17 14.35
C ASN A 132 -5.97 -1.52 13.95
N LEU A 133 -4.68 -1.57 13.58
CA LEU A 133 -4.03 -2.82 13.17
C LEU A 133 -3.91 -3.75 14.38
N LYS A 134 -4.70 -4.83 14.41
CA LYS A 134 -4.81 -5.72 15.58
C LYS A 134 -3.76 -6.81 15.61
N SER A 135 -3.42 -7.32 14.43
CA SER A 135 -2.52 -8.45 14.27
C SER A 135 -1.71 -8.29 13.00
N ILE A 136 -0.44 -8.69 13.06
CA ILE A 136 0.39 -8.88 11.88
C ILE A 136 1.18 -10.17 11.99
N VAL A 137 1.21 -10.94 10.90
CA VAL A 137 2.08 -12.11 10.78
C VAL A 137 3.33 -11.67 10.03
N ILE A 138 4.46 -11.62 10.72
CA ILE A 138 5.76 -11.35 10.10
C ILE A 138 6.26 -12.64 9.43
N PRO A 139 6.53 -12.64 8.11
CA PRO A 139 7.02 -13.82 7.42
C PRO A 139 8.37 -14.31 7.96
N PRO A 140 8.62 -15.63 7.98
CA PRO A 140 9.89 -16.20 8.45
C PRO A 140 11.08 -15.90 7.53
N SER A 141 10.85 -15.28 6.38
CA SER A 141 11.89 -14.75 5.49
C SER A 141 12.43 -13.39 5.93
N VAL A 142 11.73 -12.67 6.82
CA VAL A 142 12.12 -11.32 7.25
C VAL A 142 13.37 -11.38 8.10
N VAL A 143 14.39 -10.61 7.70
CA VAL A 143 15.69 -10.49 8.37
C VAL A 143 15.82 -9.16 9.09
N THR A 144 15.16 -8.10 8.61
CA THR A 144 15.28 -6.74 9.16
C THR A 144 13.92 -6.06 9.31
N ILE A 145 13.68 -5.44 10.47
CA ILE A 145 12.55 -4.55 10.72
C ILE A 145 13.13 -3.14 10.93
N ARG A 146 12.76 -2.19 10.08
CA ARG A 146 13.30 -0.82 10.12
C ARG A 146 12.54 0.07 11.09
N ASP A 147 13.17 1.21 11.40
CA ASP A 147 12.71 2.19 12.38
C ASP A 147 11.23 2.53 12.21
N ARG A 148 10.50 2.51 13.33
CA ARG A 148 9.09 2.90 13.43
C ARG A 148 8.13 2.14 12.49
N ALA A 149 8.50 0.97 11.96
CA ALA A 149 7.66 0.19 11.05
C ALA A 149 6.22 -0.04 11.57
N PHE A 150 6.04 -0.12 12.89
CA PHE A 150 4.76 -0.30 13.57
C PHE A 150 4.49 0.77 14.64
N SER A 151 5.13 1.95 14.54
CA SER A 151 4.88 3.03 15.50
C SER A 151 3.41 3.40 15.48
N ASP A 152 2.85 3.68 16.65
CA ASP A 152 1.45 4.09 16.81
C ASP A 152 0.40 3.06 16.32
N CYS A 153 0.78 1.80 16.12
CA CYS A 153 -0.18 0.69 15.99
C CYS A 153 -0.81 0.34 17.35
N GLN A 154 -1.67 1.23 17.87
CA GLN A 154 -2.18 1.18 19.25
C GLN A 154 -3.05 -0.05 19.56
N SER A 155 -3.70 -0.64 18.55
CA SER A 155 -4.51 -1.85 18.70
C SER A 155 -3.72 -3.14 18.56
N LEU A 156 -2.41 -3.09 18.31
CA LEU A 156 -1.61 -4.28 18.06
C LEU A 156 -1.40 -5.06 19.36
N GLU A 157 -2.11 -6.18 19.50
CA GLU A 157 -2.15 -6.96 20.75
C GLU A 157 -0.93 -7.88 20.90
N SER A 158 -0.44 -8.43 19.78
CA SER A 158 0.72 -9.31 19.77
C SER A 158 1.44 -9.27 18.42
N VAL A 159 2.75 -9.46 18.45
CA VAL A 159 3.60 -9.60 17.28
C VAL A 159 4.55 -10.76 17.51
N ILE A 160 4.53 -11.75 16.62
CA ILE A 160 5.51 -12.84 16.63
C ILE A 160 6.68 -12.40 15.76
N ILE A 161 7.83 -12.15 16.39
CA ILE A 161 9.08 -11.88 15.69
C ILE A 161 9.72 -13.23 15.32
N PRO A 162 9.87 -13.58 14.03
CA PRO A 162 10.48 -14.85 13.65
C PRO A 162 11.99 -14.84 13.96
N SER A 163 12.55 -16.03 14.20
CA SER A 163 13.97 -16.22 14.54
C SER A 163 14.93 -15.78 13.44
N SER A 164 14.43 -15.55 12.23
CA SER A 164 15.17 -15.00 11.09
C SER A 164 15.53 -13.53 11.27
N VAL A 165 14.81 -12.78 12.13
CA VAL A 165 15.05 -11.36 12.34
C VAL A 165 16.35 -11.18 13.12
N THR A 166 17.31 -10.49 12.51
CA THR A 166 18.63 -10.19 13.09
C THR A 166 18.84 -8.70 13.38
N SER A 167 17.94 -7.84 12.92
CA SER A 167 18.01 -6.38 13.14
C SER A 167 16.61 -5.78 13.29
N ILE A 168 16.44 -4.99 14.36
CA ILE A 168 15.25 -4.18 14.65
C ILE A 168 15.76 -2.77 14.96
N GLY A 169 15.27 -1.78 14.20
CA GLY A 169 15.58 -0.35 14.38
C GLY A 169 14.56 0.41 15.21
#